data_AF-G1V5Z8-F1
#
_entry.id   AF-G1V5Z8-F1
#
_cell.length_a   1.000
_cell.length_b   1.000
_cell.length_c   1.000
_cell.angle_alpha   90.00
_cell.angle_beta   90.00
_cell.angle_gamma   90.00
#
_symmetry.space_group_name_H-M   'P 1'
#
loop_
_entity.id
_entity.type
_entity.pdbx_description
1 polymer ?
#
loop_
_entity_poly.entity_id
_entity_poly.type
_entity_poly.pdbx_seq_one_letter_code
_entity_poly.pdbx_strand_id
1 'polypeptide(L)' 'MPDNADAWELLQAGATQLHMSGMGGPVGFDYNALALVAEAFGIELTPGMWRKVQAVETVIRRNAAKQAEKTQQASASTR' A
#
# COMPACT_ATOMS: atom_id res chain seq x y z
N MET A 1 11.18 -11.41 -11.35
CA MET A 1 12.15 -10.33 -11.58
C MET A 1 13.00 -10.18 -10.34
N PRO A 2 14.27 -10.61 -10.37
CA PRO A 2 15.21 -10.45 -9.25
C PRO A 2 15.29 -8.99 -8.76
N ASP A 3 15.20 -8.03 -9.70
CA ASP A 3 15.30 -6.59 -9.47
C ASP A 3 14.22 -5.98 -8.54
N ASN A 4 13.20 -6.76 -8.17
CA ASN A 4 12.12 -6.33 -7.27
C ASN A 4 12.11 -7.07 -5.94
N ALA A 5 13.10 -7.91 -5.64
CA ALA A 5 13.15 -8.69 -4.40
C ALA A 5 13.06 -7.79 -3.16
N ASP A 6 13.95 -6.80 -3.05
CA ASP A 6 13.98 -5.87 -1.91
C ASP A 6 12.69 -5.04 -1.82
N ALA A 7 12.14 -4.64 -2.96
CA ALA A 7 10.88 -3.91 -2.99
C ALA A 7 9.73 -4.77 -2.47
N TRP A 8 9.71 -6.05 -2.85
CA TRP A 8 8.72 -7.02 -2.38
C TRP A 8 8.85 -7.27 -0.88
N GLU A 9 10.08 -7.45 -0.40
CA GLU A 9 10.36 -7.67 1.02
C GLU A 9 9.95 -6.45 1.86
N LEU A 10 10.35 -5.25 1.45
CA LEU A 10 9.95 -4.00 2.10
C LEU A 10 8.44 -3.83 2.17
N LEU A 11 7.73 -4.07 1.06
CA LEU A 11 6.28 -3.90 1.00
C LEU A 11 5.53 -4.94 1.83
N GLN A 12 6.04 -6.17 1.94
CA GLN A 12 5.45 -7.19 2.81
C GLN A 12 5.69 -6.86 4.29
N ALA A 13 6.92 -6.52 4.67
CA ALA A 13 7.25 -6.16 6.04
C ALA A 13 6.54 -4.88 6.49
N GLY A 14 6.43 -3.89 5.59
CA GLY A 14 5.79 -2.61 5.82
C GLY A 14 4.26 -2.62 5.66
N ALA A 15 3.63 -3.74 5.32
CA ALA A 15 2.18 -3.81 5.06
C ALA A 15 1.33 -3.34 6.26
N THR A 16 1.84 -3.50 7.48
CA THR A 16 1.19 -3.06 8.72
C THR A 16 1.25 -1.55 8.95
N GLN A 17 2.06 -0.83 8.17
CA GLN A 17 2.24 0.62 8.25
C GLN A 17 1.29 1.39 7.32
N LEU A 18 0.30 0.69 6.75
CA LEU A 18 -0.67 1.28 5.84
C LEU A 18 -1.68 2.12 6.62
N HIS A 19 -1.81 3.39 6.25
CA HIS A 19 -2.79 4.31 6.78
C HIS A 19 -4.18 3.97 6.24
N MET A 20 -5.15 3.98 7.15
CA MET A 20 -6.56 3.71 6.86
C MET A 20 -7.37 4.99 6.94
N SER A 21 -8.14 5.30 5.89
CA SER A 21 -9.25 6.24 6.01
C SER A 21 -10.45 5.49 6.58
N GLY A 22 -11.02 5.98 7.68
CA GLY A 22 -12.02 5.24 8.48
C GLY A 22 -13.08 4.49 7.65
N MET A 23 -13.80 5.19 6.77
CA MET A 23 -14.80 4.59 5.87
C MET A 23 -14.32 4.37 4.42
N GLY A 24 -13.13 4.86 4.05
CA GLY A 24 -12.63 4.85 2.66
C GLY A 24 -11.59 3.78 2.37
N GLY A 25 -11.18 3.00 3.38
CA GLY A 25 -10.15 1.98 3.23
C GLY A 25 -8.73 2.57 3.20
N PRO A 26 -7.73 1.79 2.77
CA PRO A 26 -6.33 2.21 2.82
C PRO A 26 -6.02 3.36 1.85
N VAL A 27 -5.24 4.34 2.33
CA VAL A 27 -4.90 5.57 1.57
C VAL A 27 -3.44 5.66 1.15
N GLY A 28 -2.53 4.98 1.86
CA GLY A 28 -1.10 4.97 1.58
C GLY A 28 -0.30 4.41 2.74
N PHE A 29 1.00 4.28 2.57
CA PHE A 29 1.93 3.90 3.63
C PHE A 29 2.31 5.12 4.49
N ASP A 30 2.63 4.87 5.75
CA ASP A 30 3.45 5.80 6.52
C ASP A 30 4.89 5.75 6.00
N TYR A 31 5.38 6.85 5.41
CA TYR A 31 6.71 6.84 4.79
C TYR A 31 7.83 6.82 5.83
N ASN A 32 7.60 7.40 7.01
CA ASN A 32 8.61 7.38 8.08
C ASN A 32 8.70 5.97 8.66
N ALA A 33 7.57 5.32 8.93
CA ALA A 33 7.59 3.94 9.41
C ALA A 33 8.14 2.98 8.36
N LEU A 34 7.82 3.18 7.08
CA LEU A 34 8.39 2.37 6.00
C LEU A 34 9.90 2.57 5.87
N ALA A 35 10.41 3.77 6.14
CA ALA A 35 11.84 4.03 6.19
C ALA A 35 12.55 3.29 7.33
N LEU A 36 11.93 3.25 8.52
CA LEU A 36 12.44 2.47 9.66
C LEU A 36 12.42 0.96 9.38
N VAL A 37 11.39 0.46 8.69
CA VAL A 37 11.34 -0.95 8.25
C VAL A 37 12.47 -1.24 7.26
N ALA A 38 12.70 -0.37 6.28
CA ALA A 38 13.79 -0.55 5.33
C ALA A 38 15.16 -0.57 6.02
N GLU A 39 15.39 0.34 6.98
CA GLU A 39 16.61 0.36 7.79
C GLU A 39 16.81 -0.96 8.55
N ALA A 40 15.77 -1.45 9.23
CA ALA A 40 15.85 -2.69 10.00
C ALA A 40 16.15 -3.93 9.14
N PHE A 41 15.82 -3.89 7.85
CA PHE A 41 16.03 -4.98 6.89
C PHE A 41 17.30 -4.77 6.03
N GLY A 42 18.03 -3.66 6.22
CA GLY A 42 19.21 -3.33 5.41
C GLY A 42 18.88 -3.02 3.95
N ILE A 43 17.65 -2.57 3.66
CA ILE A 43 17.19 -2.24 2.31
C ILE A 43 17.46 -0.76 2.02
N GLU A 44 18.19 -0.48 0.94
CA GLU A 44 18.48 0.89 0.52
C GLU A 44 17.24 1.58 -0.10
N LEU A 45 16.83 2.69 0.50
CA LEU A 45 15.71 3.51 0.00
C LEU A 45 16.14 4.49 -1.10
N THR A 46 16.48 3.94 -2.26
CA THR A 46 16.77 4.75 -3.45
C THR A 46 15.51 5.49 -3.96
N PRO A 47 15.65 6.56 -4.77
CA PRO A 47 14.51 7.15 -5.46
C PRO A 47 13.73 6.14 -6.33
N GLY A 48 14.40 5.10 -6.83
CA GLY A 48 13.75 3.99 -7.53
C GLY A 48 12.84 3.18 -6.62
N MET A 49 13.27 2.91 -5.38
CA MET A 49 12.47 2.21 -4.38
C MET A 49 11.20 2.98 -4.03
N TRP A 50 11.31 4.29 -3.79
CA TRP A 50 10.15 5.13 -3.51
C TRP A 50 9.12 5.14 -4.64
N ARG A 51 9.56 5.14 -5.90
CA ARG A 51 8.64 5.02 -7.05
C ARG A 51 7.89 3.68 -7.07
N LYS A 52 8.55 2.58 -6.65
CA LYS A 52 7.89 1.27 -6.52
C LYS A 52 6.84 1.28 -5.41
N VAL A 53 7.15 1.88 -4.26
CA VAL A 53 6.17 2.09 -3.16
C VAL A 53 4.95 2.87 -3.67
N GLN A 54 5.17 4.01 -4.32
CA GLN A 54 4.11 4.86 -4.88
C GLN A 54 3.25 4.13 -5.94
N ALA A 55 3.87 3.28 -6.77
CA ALA A 55 3.15 2.45 -7.72
C ALA A 55 2.19 1.48 -7.01
N VAL A 56 2.63 0.86 -5.91
CA VAL A 56 1.78 -0.02 -5.11
C VAL A 56 0.67 0.74 -4.39
N GLU A 57 0.94 1.92 -3.83
CA GLU A 57 -0.10 2.77 -3.25
C GLU A 57 -1.20 3.13 -4.25
N THR A 58 -0.82 3.37 -5.51
CA THR A 58 -1.78 3.65 -6.59
C THR A 58 -2.70 2.46 -6.82
N VAL A 59 -2.18 1.23 -6.79
CA VAL A 59 -2.98 0.01 -6.89
C VAL A 59 -3.86 -0.19 -5.65
N ILE A 60 -3.32 0.05 -4.46
CA ILE A 60 -4.06 -0.04 -3.19
C ILE A 60 -5.28 0.89 -3.21
N ARG A 61 -5.08 2.18 -3.52
CA ARG A 61 -6.18 3.17 -3.61
C ARG A 61 -7.21 2.79 -4.66
N ARG A 62 -6.77 2.31 -5.83
CA ARG A 62 -7.67 1.87 -6.90
C ARG A 62 -8.51 0.66 -6.47
N ASN A 63 -7.91 -0.28 -5.76
CA ASN A 63 -8.62 -1.46 -5.26
C ASN A 63 -9.60 -1.09 -4.15
N ALA A 64 -9.23 -0.18 -3.25
CA ALA A 64 -10.11 0.34 -2.21
C ALA A 64 -11.35 1.02 -2.82
N ALA A 65 -11.16 1.90 -3.81
CA ALA A 65 -12.26 2.55 -4.53
C ALA A 65 -13.21 1.53 -5.19
N LYS A 66 -12.66 0.53 -5.90
CA LYS A 66 -13.45 -0.56 -6.50
C LYS A 66 -14.24 -1.36 -5.48
N GLN A 67 -13.69 -1.60 -4.29
CA GLN A 67 -14.40 -2.32 -3.23
C GLN A 67 -15.52 -1.46 -2.64
N ALA A 68 -15.27 -0.17 -2.42
CA ALA A 68 -16.30 0.76 -1.95
C ALA A 68 -17.49 0.83 -2.92
N GLU A 69 -17.24 0.90 -4.24
CA GLU A 69 -18.29 0.87 -5.27
C GLU A 69 -19.12 -0.42 -5.21
N LYS A 70 -18.47 -1.58 -5.07
CA LYS A 70 -19.17 -2.88 -4.96
C LYS A 70 -20.03 -2.95 -3.70
N THR A 71 -19.51 -2.49 -2.56
CA THR A 71 -20.28 -2.47 -1.30
C THR A 71 -21.50 -1.56 -1.43
N GLN A 72 -21.37 -0.39 -2.06
CA GLN A 72 -22.51 0.50 -2.33
C GLN A 72 -23.56 -0.15 -3.23
N GLN A 73 -23.16 -0.80 -4.33
CA GLN A 73 -24.08 -1.49 -5.25
C GLN A 73 -24.82 -2.65 -4.57
N ALA A 74 -24.13 -3.45 -3.74
CA ALA A 74 -24.73 -4.54 -2.98
C ALA A 74 -25.75 -4.02 -1.96
N SER A 75 -25.42 -2.91 -1.27
CA SER A 75 -26.30 -2.25 -0.31
C SER A 75 -27.56 -1.70 -0.98
N ALA A 76 -27.42 -1.16 -2.19
CA ALA A 76 -28.52 -0.63 -2.99
C ALA A 76 -29.43 -1.71 -3.58
N SER A 77 -28.90 -2.90 -3.90
CA SER A 77 -29.70 -4.03 -4.41
C SER A 77 -30.48 -4.80 -3.34
N THR A 78 -30.17 -4.58 -2.06
CA THR A 78 -30.85 -5.25 -0.93
C THR A 78 -31.96 -4.37 -0.31
N ARG A 79 -32.12 -3.13 -0.79
CA ARG A 79 -33.22 -2.20 -0.44
C ARG A 79 -34.29 -2.22 -1.50
#